data_AF-A0A5N8AES4-F1
#
_entry.id   AF-A0A5N8AES4-F1
#
_cell.length_a   1.000
_cell.length_b   1.000
_cell.length_c   1.000
_cell.angle_alpha   90.00
_cell.angle_beta   90.00
_cell.angle_gamma   90.00
#
_symmetry.space_group_name_H-M   'P 1'
#
loop_
_entity.id
_entity.type
_entity.pdbx_description
1 polymer ?
#
loop_
_entity_poly.entity_id
_entity_poly.type
_entity_poly.pdbx_seq_one_letter_code
_entity_poly.pdbx_strand_id
1 'polypeptide(L)'
;MTVGEAADCRAYDTLIALPEQAPQALLADKGSIRADLASRDIKAVIPGRSNRRVKIKHDRALYKQRNRIERMFGHLKINRAIATRYD
;
A
#
# COMPACT_ATOMS: atom_id res chain seq x y z
N MET A 1 -3.95 -14.29 12.06
CA MET A 1 -3.42 -13.10 11.37
C MET A 1 -2.23 -13.58 10.56
N THR A 2 -2.27 -13.47 9.24
CA THR A 2 -1.18 -13.94 8.37
C THR A 2 -0.05 -12.92 8.35
N VAL A 3 1.18 -13.40 8.19
CA VAL A 3 2.43 -12.65 8.44
C VAL A 3 2.57 -11.36 7.61
N GLY A 4 1.90 -11.28 6.45
CA GLY A 4 1.85 -10.05 5.65
C GLY A 4 0.94 -8.94 6.23
N GLU A 5 -0.04 -9.28 7.07
CA GLU A 5 -1.07 -8.35 7.55
C GLU A 5 -0.59 -7.35 8.60
N ALA A 6 0.44 -7.70 9.38
CA ALA A 6 1.01 -6.85 10.42
C ALA A 6 2.11 -5.92 9.88
N ALA A 7 2.67 -6.22 8.70
CA ALA A 7 3.79 -5.48 8.13
C ALA A 7 3.36 -4.09 7.64
N ASP A 8 2.26 -3.99 6.89
CA ASP A 8 1.83 -2.70 6.29
C ASP A 8 1.45 -1.66 7.36
N CYS A 9 0.83 -2.10 8.46
CA CYS A 9 0.46 -1.20 9.54
C CYS A 9 1.69 -0.75 10.35
N ARG A 10 2.71 -1.62 10.50
CA ARG A 10 3.95 -1.28 11.21
C ARG A 10 4.87 -0.39 10.39
N ALA A 11 4.93 -0.60 9.07
CA ALA A 11 5.75 0.19 8.18
C ALA A 11 5.15 1.57 7.89
N TYR A 12 3.85 1.77 8.14
CA TYR A 12 3.15 3.03 7.86
C TYR A 12 3.83 4.24 8.51
N ASP A 13 4.14 4.17 9.80
CA ASP A 13 4.74 5.29 10.55
C ASP A 13 6.11 5.68 10.00
N THR A 14 6.88 4.69 9.52
CA THR A 14 8.15 4.96 8.84
C THR A 14 7.92 5.56 7.46
N LEU A 15 7.03 4.95 6.66
CA LEU A 15 6.79 5.35 5.27
C LEU A 15 6.20 6.76 5.15
N ILE A 16 5.35 7.18 6.09
CA ILE A 16 4.77 8.53 6.10
C ILE A 16 5.79 9.60 6.49
N ALA A 17 6.88 9.22 7.17
CA ALA A 17 7.95 10.10 7.61
C ALA A 17 9.14 10.18 6.62
N LEU A 18 9.21 9.29 5.64
CA LEU A 18 10.28 9.27 4.63
C LEU A 18 10.26 10.41 3.60
N PRO A 19 9.12 10.83 3.05
CA PRO A 19 9.12 11.81 1.97
C PRO A 19 9.29 13.24 2.50
N GLU A 20 10.09 14.07 1.82
CA GLU A 20 10.22 15.51 2.13
C GLU A 20 8.92 16.30 1.89
N GLN A 21 8.00 15.73 1.10
CA GLN A 21 6.68 16.28 0.83
C GLN A 21 5.58 15.26 1.14
N ALA A 22 4.51 15.73 1.78
CA ALA A 22 3.35 14.90 2.06
C ALA A 22 2.73 14.38 0.74
N PRO A 23 2.51 13.07 0.60
CA PRO A 23 1.92 12.51 -0.61
C PRO A 23 0.45 12.94 -0.73
N GLN A 24 0.01 13.30 -1.93
CA GLN A 24 -1.38 13.71 -2.18
C GLN A 24 -2.40 12.55 -2.01
N ALA A 25 -1.95 11.32 -2.21
CA ALA A 25 -2.77 10.13 -2.07
C ALA A 25 -1.94 8.93 -1.60
N LEU A 26 -2.52 8.13 -0.71
CA LEU A 26 -1.90 6.91 -0.21
C LEU A 26 -2.72 5.68 -0.61
N LEU A 27 -2.04 4.70 -1.23
CA LEU A 27 -2.62 3.41 -1.59
C LEU A 27 -2.28 2.38 -0.51
N ALA A 28 -3.27 1.65 -0.02
CA ALA A 28 -3.08 0.51 0.86
C ALA A 28 -4.18 -0.54 0.67
N ASP A 29 -3.92 -1.79 1.06
CA ASP A 29 -4.89 -2.89 0.99
C ASP A 29 -5.91 -2.87 2.14
N LYS A 30 -5.50 -2.36 3.30
CA LYS A 30 -6.32 -2.30 4.51
C LYS A 30 -6.19 -0.91 5.10
N GLY A 31 -7.27 -0.41 5.69
CA GLY A 31 -7.31 0.98 6.15
C GLY A 31 -7.67 1.13 7.61
N SER A 32 -6.86 0.50 8.45
CA SER A 32 -6.64 0.91 9.84
C SER A 32 -6.08 2.34 9.92
N ILE A 33 -5.32 2.77 8.90
CA ILE A 33 -4.63 4.07 8.81
C ILE A 33 -5.49 5.22 8.26
N ARG A 34 -6.78 4.99 7.96
CA ARG A 34 -7.64 6.03 7.34
C ARG A 34 -7.86 7.26 8.21
N ALA A 35 -7.89 7.09 9.53
CA ALA A 35 -8.10 8.19 10.47
C ALA A 35 -6.88 9.13 10.51
N ASP A 36 -5.67 8.57 10.55
CA ASP A 36 -4.42 9.35 10.51
C ASP A 36 -4.22 10.03 9.14
N LEU A 37 -4.54 9.34 8.04
CA LEU A 37 -4.52 9.97 6.70
C LEU A 37 -5.47 11.16 6.60
N ALA A 38 -6.65 11.08 7.21
CA ALA A 38 -7.61 12.17 7.24
C ALA A 38 -7.10 13.37 8.07
N SER A 39 -6.37 13.14 9.17
CA SER A 39 -5.80 14.24 9.95
C SER A 39 -4.62 14.93 9.24
N ARG A 40 -3.99 14.24 8.29
CA ARG A 40 -2.85 14.75 7.49
C ARG A 40 -3.28 15.34 6.13
N ASP A 41 -4.58 15.41 5.84
CA ASP A 41 -5.15 15.83 4.57
C ASP A 41 -4.67 15.00 3.35
N ILE A 42 -4.45 13.70 3.57
CA ILE A 42 -3.98 12.76 2.53
C ILE A 42 -5.15 11.92 2.04
N LYS A 43 -5.33 11.84 0.71
CA LYS A 43 -6.41 11.03 0.11
C LYS A 43 -6.15 9.53 0.32
N ALA A 44 -6.97 8.88 1.15
CA ALA A 44 -6.90 7.44 1.37
C ALA A 44 -7.52 6.65 0.20
N VAL A 45 -6.69 6.12 -0.70
CA VAL A 45 -7.09 5.24 -1.80
C VAL A 45 -7.02 3.78 -1.35
N ILE A 46 -7.91 3.42 -0.43
CA ILE A 46 -7.94 2.10 0.20
C ILE A 46 -9.32 1.49 -0.06
N PRO A 47 -9.42 0.29 -0.65
CA PRO A 47 -10.70 -0.38 -0.84
C PRO A 47 -11.27 -0.85 0.51
N GLY A 48 -12.60 -0.99 0.56
CA GLY A 48 -13.26 -1.69 1.65
C GLY A 48 -12.96 -3.19 1.59
N ARG A 49 -13.00 -3.88 2.74
CA ARG A 49 -12.99 -5.35 2.74
C ARG A 49 -14.18 -5.87 1.93
N SER A 50 -13.98 -6.95 1.20
CA SER A 50 -14.98 -7.60 0.34
C SER A 50 -16.27 -7.95 1.09
N ASN A 51 -16.16 -8.30 2.38
CA ASN A 51 -17.29 -8.73 3.22
C ASN A 51 -18.01 -7.57 3.92
N ARG A 52 -17.70 -6.30 3.61
CA ARG A 52 -18.35 -5.16 4.26
C ARG A 52 -19.68 -4.84 3.59
N ARG A 53 -20.76 -4.82 4.38
CA ARG A 53 -22.11 -4.43 3.92
C ARG A 53 -22.16 -3.02 3.32
N VAL A 54 -21.36 -2.10 3.87
CA VAL A 54 -21.23 -0.73 3.36
C VAL A 54 -19.97 -0.61 2.51
N LYS A 55 -20.16 -0.28 1.22
CA LYS A 55 -19.06 -0.06 0.28
C LYS A 55 -18.35 1.24 0.62
N ILE A 56 -17.03 1.17 0.84
CA ILE A 56 -16.19 2.35 1.03
C ILE A 56 -15.88 2.94 -0.36
N LYS A 57 -16.32 4.19 -0.59
CA LYS A 57 -15.93 4.94 -1.78
C LYS A 57 -14.43 5.18 -1.74
N HIS A 58 -13.76 4.81 -2.82
CA HIS A 58 -12.34 5.05 -3.04
C HIS A 58 -12.12 5.28 -4.54
N ASP A 59 -11.02 5.93 -4.87
CA ASP A 59 -10.66 6.20 -6.26
C ASP A 59 -10.17 4.92 -6.94
N ARG A 60 -11.03 4.29 -7.73
CA ARG A 60 -10.71 3.03 -8.42
C ARG A 60 -9.64 3.22 -9.49
N ALA A 61 -9.58 4.39 -10.12
CA ALA A 61 -8.60 4.67 -11.17
C ALA A 61 -7.19 4.78 -10.58
N LEU A 62 -7.07 5.49 -9.45
CA LEU A 62 -5.84 5.51 -8.68
C LEU A 62 -5.49 4.12 -8.13
N TYR A 63 -6.47 3.38 -7.59
CA TYR A 63 -6.21 2.04 -7.03
C TYR A 63 -5.66 1.05 -8.09
N LYS A 64 -6.06 1.17 -9.36
CA LYS A 64 -5.50 0.37 -10.47
C LYS A 64 -3.99 0.58 -10.66
N GLN A 65 -3.43 1.72 -10.23
CA GLN A 65 -1.99 1.98 -10.31
C GLN A 65 -1.17 1.03 -9.40
N ARG A 66 -1.79 0.41 -8.39
CA ARG A 66 -1.15 -0.63 -7.56
C ARG A 66 -0.50 -1.73 -8.40
N ASN A 67 -1.12 -2.12 -9.51
CA ASN A 67 -0.58 -3.17 -10.38
C ASN A 67 0.80 -2.79 -10.98
N ARG A 68 1.10 -1.50 -11.17
CA ARG A 68 2.44 -1.07 -11.61
C ARG A 68 3.48 -1.31 -10.51
N ILE A 69 3.12 -0.97 -9.26
CA ILE A 69 3.94 -1.20 -8.07
C ILE A 69 4.19 -2.70 -7.89
N GLU A 70 3.15 -3.54 -8.02
CA GLU A 70 3.27 -4.99 -7.92
C GLU A 70 4.16 -5.60 -9.00
N ARG A 71 4.03 -5.13 -10.26
CA ARG A 71 4.93 -5.56 -11.35
C ARG A 71 6.37 -5.20 -11.06
N MET A 72 6.64 -3.98 -10.60
CA MET A 72 7.99 -3.55 -10.23
C MET A 72 8.59 -4.48 -9.15
N PHE A 73 7.87 -4.74 -8.07
CA PHE A 73 8.33 -5.69 -7.05
C PHE A 73 8.46 -7.13 -7.56
N GLY A 74 7.60 -7.54 -8.49
CA GLY A 74 7.73 -8.82 -9.20
C GLY A 74 9.05 -8.93 -9.96
N HIS A 75 9.40 -7.90 -10.73
CA HIS A 75 10.68 -7.83 -11.43
C HIS A 75 11.87 -7.86 -10.46
N LEU A 76 11.82 -7.10 -9.37
CA LEU A 76 12.87 -7.10 -8.35
C LEU A 76 13.06 -8.50 -7.72
N LYS A 77 11.96 -9.21 -7.45
CA LYS A 77 12.03 -10.59 -6.92
C LYS A 77 12.64 -11.56 -7.92
N ILE A 78 12.26 -11.47 -9.20
CA ILE A 78 12.82 -12.30 -10.28
C ILE A 78 14.33 -12.03 -10.41
N ASN A 79 14.73 -10.76 -10.45
CA ASN A 79 16.14 -10.38 -10.56
C ASN A 79 16.96 -10.86 -9.35
N ARG A 80 16.39 -10.78 -8.14
CA ARG A 80 17.03 -11.32 -6.93
C ARG A 80 17.26 -12.83 -7.04
N ALA A 81 16.28 -13.56 -7.55
CA ALA A 81 16.40 -15.02 -7.74
C ALA A 81 17.45 -15.40 -8.80
N ILE A 82 17.65 -14.56 -9.82
CA ILE A 82 18.71 -14.76 -10.83
C ILE A 82 20.09 -14.46 -10.23
N ALA A 83 20.22 -13.35 -9.49
CA ALA A 83 21.50 -12.95 -8.88
C ALA A 83 22.04 -13.97 -7.88
N THR A 84 21.17 -14.67 -7.14
CA THR A 84 21.57 -15.71 -6.18
C THR A 84 21.75 -17.10 -6.80
N ARG A 85 21.61 -17.24 -8.13
CA ARG A 85 21.73 -18.52 -8.84
C ARG A 85 23.11 -18.81 -9.40
N TYR A 86 23.97 -17.80 -9.42
CA TYR A 86 25.40 -17.96 -9.68
C TYR A 86 26.11 -18.04 -8.32
N ASP A 87 26.42 -19.25 -7.91
CA ASP A 87 27.57 -19.58 -7.06
C ASP A 87 28.49 -20.47 -7.91
#